data_AF-A0A7J5X2Q8-F1
#
_entry.id   AF-A0A7J5X2Q8-F1
#
_cell.length_a   1.000
_cell.length_b   1.000
_cell.length_c   1.000
_cell.angle_alpha   90.00
_cell.angle_beta   90.00
_cell.angle_gamma   90.00
#
_symmetry.space_group_name_H-M   'P 1'
#
loop_
_entity.id
_entity.type
_entity.pdbx_description
1 polymer ?
#
loop_
_entity_poly.entity_id
_entity_poly.type
_entity_poly.pdbx_seq_one_letter_code
_entity_poly.pdbx_strand_id
1 'polypeptide(L)'
;MTLAEPVGMDGIGSSVGADACGCDSGFVTAISMAEAAADRNPAWWNEIRTSADDALDAAYLSSKLLGALIQSAAHRLGVPAADIWGHIRRTGELPL
;
A
#
# COMPACT_ATOMS: atom_id res chain seq x y z
N MET A 1 -47.68 -12.50 -44.01
CA MET A 1 -47.06 -13.68 -43.36
C MET A 1 -45.67 -13.24 -42.94
N THR A 2 -45.54 -12.86 -41.67
CA THR A 2 -44.34 -12.26 -41.07
C THR A 2 -43.29 -13.32 -40.82
N LEU A 3 -42.10 -13.18 -41.42
CA LEU A 3 -40.92 -13.96 -41.06
C LEU A 3 -40.29 -13.31 -39.82
N ALA A 4 -40.21 -14.10 -38.75
CA ALA A 4 -39.65 -13.72 -37.47
C ALA A 4 -38.13 -13.53 -37.59
N GLU A 5 -37.63 -12.41 -37.06
CA GLU A 5 -36.20 -12.22 -36.79
C GLU A 5 -35.82 -13.01 -35.52
N PRO A 6 -34.68 -13.72 -35.49
CA PRO A 6 -34.17 -14.24 -34.24
C PRO A 6 -33.60 -13.08 -33.42
N VAL A 7 -34.27 -12.77 -32.31
CA VAL A 7 -33.73 -11.97 -31.21
C VAL A 7 -32.37 -12.55 -30.83
N GLY A 8 -31.30 -11.80 -31.15
CA GLY A 8 -29.99 -12.02 -30.60
C GLY A 8 -30.11 -11.85 -29.09
N MET A 9 -29.97 -12.96 -28.37
CA MET A 9 -29.86 -12.97 -26.91
C MET A 9 -28.73 -12.02 -26.53
N ASP A 10 -29.10 -10.88 -25.96
CA ASP A 10 -28.18 -9.98 -25.29
C ASP A 10 -27.35 -10.83 -24.33
N GLY A 11 -26.08 -11.00 -24.69
CA GLY A 11 -25.08 -11.48 -23.78
C GLY A 11 -25.03 -10.47 -22.66
N ILE A 12 -25.75 -10.76 -21.57
CA ILE A 12 -25.51 -10.15 -20.28
C ILE A 12 -24.13 -10.69 -19.88
N GLY A 13 -23.10 -10.05 -20.41
CA GLY A 13 -21.75 -10.13 -19.91
C GLY A 13 -21.86 -9.65 -18.48
N SER A 14 -22.05 -10.62 -17.59
CA SER A 14 -21.90 -10.43 -16.17
C SER A 14 -20.48 -9.93 -15.99
N SER A 15 -20.30 -8.61 -15.92
CA SER A 15 -19.04 -7.95 -15.62
C SER A 15 -18.73 -8.08 -14.13
N VAL A 16 -18.95 -9.28 -13.59
CA VAL A 16 -18.49 -9.71 -12.28
C VAL A 16 -17.15 -10.39 -12.53
N GLY A 17 -16.11 -9.58 -12.71
CA GLY A 17 -14.77 -10.13 -12.92
C GLY A 17 -13.76 -9.19 -13.56
N ALA A 18 -13.46 -8.05 -12.93
CA ALA A 18 -12.16 -7.38 -13.05
C ALA A 18 -11.86 -6.39 -11.92
N ASP A 19 -12.48 -6.52 -10.74
CA ASP A 19 -11.97 -5.87 -9.50
C ASP A 19 -10.80 -6.66 -8.89
N ALA A 20 -10.19 -7.54 -9.68
CA ALA A 20 -9.00 -8.29 -9.36
C ALA A 20 -7.83 -7.77 -10.21
N CYS A 21 -7.34 -6.56 -9.92
CA CYS A 21 -5.91 -6.23 -10.08
C CYS A 21 -5.47 -4.86 -9.51
N GLY A 22 -6.21 -4.26 -8.56
CA GLY A 22 -5.69 -3.12 -7.79
C GLY A 22 -4.80 -3.53 -6.62
N CYS A 23 -5.09 -4.70 -6.03
CA CYS A 23 -4.35 -5.18 -4.87
C CYS A 23 -2.90 -5.60 -5.19
N ASP A 24 -2.64 -6.12 -6.39
CA ASP A 24 -1.30 -6.60 -6.77
C ASP A 24 -0.33 -5.44 -7.00
N SER A 25 -0.77 -4.34 -7.62
CA SER A 25 0.08 -3.16 -7.83
C SER A 25 0.45 -2.51 -6.50
N GLY A 26 -0.54 -2.29 -5.62
CA GLY A 26 -0.29 -1.76 -4.27
C GLY A 26 0.64 -2.65 -3.43
N PHE A 27 0.53 -3.98 -3.57
CA PHE A 27 1.40 -4.93 -2.88
C PHE A 27 2.85 -4.90 -3.41
N VAL A 28 3.03 -4.83 -4.72
CA VAL A 28 4.36 -4.68 -5.34
C VAL A 28 4.99 -3.35 -4.93
N THR A 29 4.23 -2.24 -4.96
CA THR A 29 4.69 -0.94 -4.47
C THR A 29 5.12 -1.00 -3.01
N ALA A 30 4.36 -1.70 -2.16
CA ALA A 30 4.69 -1.87 -0.74
C ALA A 30 6.02 -2.61 -0.53
N ILE A 31 6.24 -3.70 -1.27
CA ILE A 31 7.48 -4.48 -1.21
C ILE A 31 8.66 -3.62 -1.67
N SER A 32 8.56 -2.96 -2.83
CA SER A 32 9.65 -2.10 -3.32
C SER A 32 9.95 -0.94 -2.35
N MET A 33 8.94 -0.34 -1.73
CA MET A 33 9.15 0.70 -0.71
C MET A 33 9.85 0.13 0.53
N ALA A 34 9.52 -1.09 0.95
CA ALA A 34 10.17 -1.76 2.07
C ALA A 34 11.64 -2.12 1.77
N GLU A 35 11.93 -2.60 0.56
CA GLU A 35 13.29 -2.88 0.09
C GLU A 35 14.13 -1.59 0.05
N ALA A 36 13.58 -0.50 -0.51
CA ALA A 36 14.25 0.79 -0.54
C ALA A 36 14.55 1.35 0.85
N ALA A 37 13.64 1.12 1.81
CA ALA A 37 13.85 1.49 3.20
C ALA A 37 14.93 0.61 3.87
N ALA A 38 14.94 -0.69 3.61
CA ALA A 38 15.94 -1.62 4.13
C ALA A 38 17.36 -1.29 3.64
N ASP A 39 17.48 -0.92 2.36
CA ASP A 39 18.75 -0.50 1.74
C ASP A 39 19.17 0.93 2.10
N ARG A 40 18.39 1.64 2.93
CA ARG A 40 18.63 3.04 3.31
C ARG A 40 18.82 3.95 2.09
N ASN A 41 18.06 3.71 1.02
CA ASN A 41 18.13 4.47 -0.21
C ASN A 41 16.93 5.44 -0.31
N PRO A 42 17.06 6.68 0.22
CA PRO A 42 15.96 7.65 0.23
C PRO A 42 15.60 8.17 -1.17
N ALA A 43 16.52 8.10 -2.15
CA ALA A 43 16.23 8.48 -3.52
C ALA A 43 15.29 7.47 -4.18
N TRP A 44 15.61 6.18 -4.06
CA TRP A 44 14.78 5.08 -4.55
C TRP A 44 13.43 5.01 -3.82
N TRP A 45 13.42 5.20 -2.51
CA TRP A 45 12.18 5.26 -1.73
C TRP A 45 11.27 6.41 -2.19
N ASN A 46 11.85 7.59 -2.45
CA ASN A 46 11.09 8.72 -2.97
C ASN A 46 10.57 8.47 -4.38
N GLU A 47 11.38 7.85 -5.24
CA GLU A 47 11.00 7.49 -6.60
C GLU A 47 9.74 6.60 -6.60
N ILE A 48 9.76 5.50 -5.83
CA ILE A 48 8.62 4.57 -5.69
C ILE A 48 7.39 5.29 -5.10
N ARG A 49 7.59 6.13 -4.08
CA ARG A 49 6.50 6.90 -3.47
C ARG A 49 5.87 7.88 -4.47
N THR A 50 6.67 8.52 -5.33
CA THR A 50 6.18 9.47 -6.34
C THR A 50 5.60 8.82 -7.58
N SER A 51 5.97 7.57 -7.87
CA SER A 51 5.46 6.81 -9.01
C SER A 51 4.27 5.91 -8.67
N ALA A 52 3.87 5.83 -7.39
CA ALA A 52 2.67 5.13 -6.99
C ALA A 52 1.44 5.78 -7.66
N ASP A 53 0.69 4.96 -8.42
CA ASP A 53 -0.47 5.41 -9.20
C ASP A 53 -1.56 6.06 -8.33
N ASP A 54 -1.64 5.67 -7.05
CA ASP A 54 -2.53 6.28 -6.06
C ASP A 54 -1.74 6.88 -4.89
N ALA A 55 -1.85 8.19 -4.72
CA ALA A 55 -1.26 8.93 -3.61
C ALA A 55 -1.81 8.47 -2.24
N LEU A 56 -3.04 7.96 -2.20
CA LEU A 56 -3.67 7.41 -1.00
C LEU A 56 -3.02 6.09 -0.60
N ASP A 57 -2.72 5.21 -1.57
CA ASP A 57 -2.02 3.95 -1.33
C ASP A 57 -0.60 4.20 -0.82
N ALA A 58 0.14 5.13 -1.43
CA ALA A 58 1.48 5.50 -0.97
C ALA A 58 1.47 6.04 0.48
N ALA A 59 0.47 6.85 0.84
CA ALA A 59 0.31 7.36 2.20
C ALA A 59 -0.07 6.25 3.19
N TYR A 60 -0.96 5.34 2.78
CA TYR A 60 -1.35 4.18 3.58
C TYR A 60 -0.17 3.24 3.83
N LEU A 61 0.58 2.89 2.79
CA LEU A 61 1.76 2.03 2.87
C LEU A 61 2.86 2.63 3.75
N SER A 62 3.13 3.93 3.58
CA SER A 62 4.08 4.66 4.44
C SER A 62 3.65 4.63 5.91
N SER A 63 2.35 4.80 6.18
CA SER A 63 1.79 4.75 7.53
C SER A 63 1.86 3.35 8.15
N LYS A 64 1.61 2.31 7.35
CA LYS A 64 1.72 0.90 7.78
C LYS A 64 3.17 0.52 8.10
N LEU A 65 4.12 0.90 7.26
CA LEU A 65 5.55 0.68 7.50
C LEU A 65 6.00 1.38 8.79
N LEU A 66 5.62 2.66 8.96
CA LEU A 66 5.91 3.41 10.18
C LEU A 66 5.33 2.73 11.42
N GLY A 67 4.08 2.25 11.36
CA GLY A 67 3.47 1.48 12.44
C GLY A 67 4.24 0.22 12.81
N ALA A 68 4.71 -0.54 11.81
CA ALA A 68 5.51 -1.74 12.03
C ALA A 68 6.89 -1.43 12.66
N LEU A 69 7.55 -0.36 12.22
CA LEU A 69 8.83 0.10 12.80
C LEU A 69 8.67 0.52 14.26
N ILE A 70 7.62 1.28 14.56
CA ILE A 70 7.30 1.69 15.93
C ILE A 70 7.03 0.47 16.82
N GLN A 71 6.25 -0.49 16.33
CA GLN A 71 5.94 -1.71 17.09
C GLN A 71 7.20 -2.56 17.33
N SER A 72 8.07 -2.71 16.33
CA SER A 72 9.35 -3.40 16.46
C SER A 72 10.26 -2.74 17.50
N ALA A 73 10.41 -1.42 17.45
CA ALA A 73 11.21 -0.66 18.42
C ALA A 73 10.64 -0.78 19.85
N ALA A 74 9.32 -0.68 19.99
CA ALA A 74 8.62 -0.86 21.26
C ALA A 74 8.88 -2.25 21.86
N HIS A 75 8.79 -3.30 21.05
CA HIS A 75 9.07 -4.67 21.47
C HIS A 75 10.53 -4.85 21.92
N ARG A 76 11.49 -4.28 21.17
CA ARG A 76 12.92 -4.38 21.51
C ARG A 76 13.29 -3.63 22.79
N LEU A 77 12.66 -2.49 23.03
CA LEU A 77 12.92 -1.63 24.19
C LEU A 77 12.07 -1.98 25.42
N GLY A 78 11.07 -2.84 25.26
CA GLY A 78 10.15 -3.22 26.36
C GLY A 78 9.24 -2.08 26.80
N VAL A 79 8.93 -1.13 25.90
CA VAL A 79 8.13 0.07 26.19
C VAL A 79 6.89 0.14 25.31
N PRO A 80 5.84 0.89 25.71
CA PRO A 80 4.67 1.14 24.87
C PRO A 80 5.02 1.79 23.51
N ALA A 81 4.34 1.35 22.45
CA ALA A 81 4.44 1.97 21.12
C ALA A 81 4.10 3.47 21.12
N ALA A 82 3.20 3.89 22.01
CA ALA A 82 2.86 5.30 22.21
C ALA A 82 4.07 6.14 22.67
N ASP A 83 4.96 5.58 23.47
CA ASP A 83 6.15 6.26 23.98
C ASP A 83 7.21 6.40 22.89
N ILE A 84 7.38 5.37 22.05
CA ILE A 84 8.21 5.42 20.86
C ILE A 84 7.71 6.50 19.89
N TRP A 85 6.40 6.54 19.63
CA TRP A 85 5.80 7.58 18.80
C TRP A 85 5.98 8.98 19.39
N GLY A 86 5.81 9.12 20.71
CA GLY A 86 6.08 10.36 21.44
C GLY A 86 7.54 10.79 21.35
N HIS A 87 8.48 9.87 21.35
CA HIS A 87 9.90 10.14 21.12
C HIS A 87 10.14 10.66 19.70
N ILE A 88 9.70 9.93 18.68
CA ILE A 88 9.84 10.32 17.25
C ILE A 88 9.24 11.71 17.00
N ARG A 89 8.07 12.04 17.56
CA ARG A 89 7.46 13.36 17.40
C ARG A 89 8.27 14.51 18.03
N ARG A 90 9.08 14.22 19.05
CA ARG A 90 9.91 15.23 19.72
C ARG A 90 11.29 15.36 19.09
N THR A 91 11.89 14.25 18.66
CA THR A 91 13.29 14.20 18.21
C THR A 91 13.43 14.09 16.69
N GLY A 92 12.40 13.60 16.00
CA GLY A 92 12.47 13.23 14.59
C GLY A 92 13.21 11.92 14.34
N GLU A 93 13.63 11.21 15.39
CA GLU A 93 14.50 10.04 15.29
C GLU A 93 13.77 8.76 15.73
N LEU A 94 13.99 7.66 15.02
CA LEU A 94 13.56 6.35 15.46
C LEU A 94 14.58 5.82 16.47
N PRO A 95 14.17 5.43 17.69
CA PRO A 95 15.09 4.81 18.65
C PRO A 95 15.43 3.40 18.14
N LEU A 96 16.62 3.27 17.53
CA LEU A 96 17.17 2.06 16.94
C LEU A 96 17.91 1.20 17.94
#